data_AF-A0A3M4Y9D0-F1
#
_entry.id   AF-A0A3M4Y9D0-F1
#
_cell.length_a   1.000
_cell.length_b   1.000
_cell.length_c   1.000
_cell.angle_alpha   90.00
_cell.angle_beta   90.00
_cell.angle_gamma   90.00
#
_symmetry.space_group_name_H-M   'P 1'
#
loop_
_entity.id
_entity.type
_entity.pdbx_description
1 polymer ?
#
loop_
_entity_poly.entity_id
_entity_poly.type
_entity_poly.pdbx_seq_one_letter_code
_entity_poly.pdbx_strand_id
1 'polypeptide(L)'
;MKIARHPWTGKPVTISQYRAEFGPPFVGTVKANRPPATCPGCRQNLLIRGEIVAQDHSTFSHFPATPGQPKPFCPIKASASHKYTVLCPVDEDPARTKALRESFFKNWRIHWLQFRNHVGFVDINDFINALKVADKEHVWRYRALQEHEVIIVLMLISDFKPVAGKGKKPLRANWVRFWFESRAQTFSEFWNLSNDQKVIIRVEYEVPEGRRALKPDYACAFEEIDVSTNYLLDRQEGDDAVHAFVESVVLKAFRL
;
A
#
# COMPACT_ATOMS: atom_id res chain seq x y z
N MET A 1 -13.09 9.39 0.74
CA MET A 1 -11.64 9.63 0.49
C MET A 1 -11.39 11.11 0.23
N LYS A 2 -10.27 11.68 0.70
CA LYS A 2 -9.91 13.10 0.41
C LYS A 2 -9.21 13.27 -0.94
N ILE A 3 -8.63 12.18 -1.45
CA ILE A 3 -7.97 12.12 -2.77
C ILE A 3 -8.66 11.16 -3.72
N ALA A 4 -8.41 11.37 -5.01
CA ALA A 4 -8.76 10.48 -6.11
C ALA A 4 -7.64 10.46 -7.16
N ARG A 5 -7.73 9.54 -8.11
CA ARG A 5 -6.87 9.48 -9.29
C ARG A 5 -7.41 10.41 -10.37
N HIS A 6 -6.55 11.30 -10.85
CA HIS A 6 -6.90 12.26 -11.89
C HIS A 6 -7.27 11.55 -13.21
N PRO A 7 -8.35 11.97 -13.91
CA PRO A 7 -8.84 11.27 -15.10
C PRO A 7 -7.82 11.14 -16.23
N TRP A 8 -6.99 12.17 -16.45
CA TRP A 8 -6.02 12.20 -17.55
C TRP A 8 -4.59 11.85 -17.13
N THR A 9 -4.07 12.50 -16.10
CA THR A 9 -2.68 12.31 -15.67
C THR A 9 -2.45 11.07 -14.81
N GLY A 10 -3.50 10.50 -14.23
CA GLY A 10 -3.39 9.42 -13.26
C GLY A 10 -2.74 9.81 -11.92
N LYS A 11 -2.35 11.06 -11.74
CA LYS A 11 -1.75 11.57 -10.50
C LYS A 11 -2.81 11.78 -9.41
N PRO A 12 -2.42 11.85 -8.14
CA PRO A 12 -3.34 12.23 -7.08
C PRO A 12 -3.95 13.61 -7.31
N VAL A 13 -5.26 13.72 -7.11
CA VAL A 13 -6.01 14.98 -7.18
C VAL A 13 -6.92 15.11 -5.96
N THR A 14 -6.90 16.29 -5.34
CA THR A 14 -7.84 16.68 -4.28
C THR A 14 -9.13 17.25 -4.90
N ILE A 15 -10.20 17.37 -4.10
CA ILE A 15 -11.44 17.99 -4.58
C ILE A 15 -11.22 19.45 -4.99
N SER A 16 -10.39 20.19 -4.24
CA SER A 16 -10.07 21.59 -4.58
C SER A 16 -9.38 21.69 -5.93
N GLN A 17 -8.35 20.87 -6.18
CA GLN A 17 -7.65 20.82 -7.46
C GLN A 17 -8.59 20.39 -8.60
N TYR A 18 -9.40 19.34 -8.40
CA TYR A 18 -10.38 18.89 -9.39
C TYR A 18 -11.38 20.00 -9.75
N ARG A 19 -11.89 20.74 -8.77
CA ARG A 19 -12.80 21.87 -9.00
C ARG A 19 -12.11 23.04 -9.70
N ALA A 20 -10.86 23.33 -9.36
CA ALA A 20 -10.09 24.38 -10.01
C ALA A 20 -9.88 24.10 -11.50
N GLU A 21 -9.71 22.82 -11.87
CA GLU A 21 -9.49 22.39 -13.25
C GLU A 21 -10.80 22.22 -14.04
N PHE A 22 -11.81 21.55 -13.46
CA PHE A 22 -13.02 21.14 -14.17
C PHE A 22 -14.25 22.00 -13.88
N GLY A 23 -14.13 22.98 -12.97
CA GLY A 23 -15.21 23.86 -12.59
C GLY A 23 -16.30 23.21 -11.70
N PRO A 24 -17.40 23.95 -11.45
CA PRO A 24 -18.49 23.51 -10.60
C PRO A 24 -19.31 22.36 -11.21
N PRO A 25 -20.06 21.60 -10.40
CA PRO A 25 -20.92 20.51 -10.88
C PRO A 25 -22.06 20.93 -11.80
N PHE A 26 -22.45 22.21 -11.76
CA PHE A 26 -23.53 22.78 -12.56
C PHE A 26 -23.11 24.13 -13.15
N VAL A 27 -23.56 24.39 -14.38
CA VAL A 27 -23.53 25.71 -15.01
C VAL A 27 -24.99 26.16 -15.12
N GLY A 28 -25.40 27.07 -14.24
CA GLY A 28 -26.82 27.36 -14.02
C GLY A 28 -27.55 26.14 -13.46
N THR A 29 -28.55 25.63 -14.19
CA THR A 29 -29.31 24.42 -13.83
C THR A 29 -28.81 23.15 -14.54
N VAL A 30 -27.88 23.28 -15.48
CA VAL A 30 -27.38 22.18 -16.31
C VAL A 30 -26.17 21.53 -15.64
N LYS A 31 -26.20 20.21 -15.48
CA LYS A 31 -25.06 19.46 -14.94
C LYS A 31 -23.86 19.58 -15.89
N ALA A 32 -22.73 20.04 -15.37
CA ALA A 32 -21.50 20.16 -16.14
C ALA A 32 -20.98 18.78 -16.57
N ASN A 33 -20.53 18.68 -17.82
CA ASN A 33 -19.86 17.49 -18.32
C ASN A 33 -18.39 17.51 -17.89
N ARG A 34 -18.08 16.84 -16.77
CA ARG A 34 -16.73 16.77 -16.22
C ARG A 34 -16.23 15.32 -16.27
N PRO A 35 -14.95 15.09 -16.61
CA PRO A 35 -14.40 13.74 -16.61
C PRO A 35 -14.38 13.17 -15.18
N PRO A 36 -14.79 11.91 -14.97
CA PRO A 36 -14.86 11.35 -13.63
C PRO A 36 -13.46 11.09 -13.08
N ALA A 37 -13.18 11.57 -11.86
CA ALA A 37 -12.04 11.09 -11.10
C ALA A 37 -12.27 9.62 -10.71
N THR A 38 -11.19 8.84 -10.54
CA THR A 38 -11.28 7.39 -10.27
C THR A 38 -10.66 7.00 -8.93
N CYS A 39 -11.05 5.85 -8.39
CA CYS A 39 -10.45 5.31 -7.18
C CYS A 39 -9.00 4.87 -7.43
N PRO A 40 -8.02 5.25 -6.58
CA PRO A 40 -6.67 4.73 -6.72
C PRO A 40 -6.59 3.22 -6.50
N GLY A 41 -7.49 2.65 -5.69
CA GLY A 41 -7.53 1.21 -5.40
C GLY A 41 -8.20 0.35 -6.48
N CYS A 42 -9.37 0.75 -6.96
CA CYS A 42 -10.14 -0.07 -7.90
C CYS A 42 -10.44 0.57 -9.25
N ARG A 43 -9.89 1.76 -9.51
CA ARG A 43 -10.03 2.50 -10.78
C ARG A 43 -11.47 2.83 -11.19
N GLN A 44 -12.45 2.57 -10.32
CA GLN A 44 -13.84 2.91 -10.58
C GLN A 44 -14.07 4.41 -10.50
N ASN A 45 -15.02 4.89 -11.31
CA ASN A 45 -15.47 6.27 -11.26
C ASN A 45 -15.98 6.62 -9.86
N LEU A 46 -15.61 7.81 -9.41
CA LEU A 46 -16.03 8.38 -8.14
C LEU A 46 -16.95 9.57 -8.38
N LEU A 47 -17.83 9.80 -7.41
CA LEU A 47 -18.57 11.05 -7.26
C LEU A 47 -17.99 11.86 -6.11
N ILE A 48 -18.21 13.17 -6.13
CA ILE A 48 -17.93 14.04 -4.99
C ILE A 48 -19.20 14.08 -4.12
N ARG A 49 -19.12 13.54 -2.90
CA ARG A 49 -20.22 13.60 -1.93
C ARG A 49 -20.24 14.97 -1.29
N GLY A 50 -21.44 15.55 -1.16
CA GLY A 50 -21.60 16.91 -0.63
C GLY A 50 -21.18 17.98 -1.64
N GLU A 51 -21.22 17.69 -2.94
CA GLU A 51 -20.68 18.62 -3.93
C GLU A 51 -21.49 19.89 -4.11
N ILE A 52 -22.81 19.81 -3.91
CA ILE A 52 -23.76 20.91 -4.11
C ILE A 52 -23.73 21.90 -2.94
N VAL A 53 -23.50 21.42 -1.73
CA VAL A 53 -23.41 22.25 -0.53
C VAL A 53 -21.92 22.44 -0.28
N ALA A 54 -21.38 23.65 -0.51
CA ALA A 54 -19.98 23.95 -0.27
C ALA A 54 -19.62 23.82 1.23
N GLN A 55 -19.40 22.58 1.67
CA GLN A 55 -18.90 22.26 2.99
C GLN A 55 -17.49 21.68 2.86
N ASP A 56 -16.64 22.03 3.82
CA ASP A 56 -15.26 21.55 4.02
C ASP A 56 -15.16 20.03 4.28
N HIS A 57 -16.26 19.30 4.17
CA HIS A 57 -16.33 17.85 4.41
C HIS A 57 -16.64 17.05 3.13
N SER A 58 -16.51 17.67 1.96
CA SER A 58 -16.67 16.97 0.68
C SER A 58 -15.66 15.83 0.58
N THR A 59 -16.09 14.68 0.04
CA THR A 59 -15.21 13.51 -0.15
C THR A 59 -15.47 12.84 -1.49
N PHE A 60 -14.43 12.28 -2.09
CA PHE A 60 -14.63 11.33 -3.18
C PHE A 60 -15.21 10.02 -2.64
N SER A 61 -16.28 9.55 -3.26
CA SER A 61 -17.06 8.39 -2.87
C SER A 61 -17.37 7.52 -4.08
N HIS A 62 -17.41 6.21 -3.87
CA HIS A 62 -17.92 5.29 -4.89
C HIS A 62 -19.42 5.50 -5.08
N PHE A 63 -19.92 5.21 -6.28
CA PHE A 63 -21.36 5.17 -6.53
C PHE A 63 -22.04 4.13 -5.61
N PRO A 64 -23.29 4.39 -5.17
CA PRO A 64 -24.11 3.38 -4.51
C PRO A 64 -24.21 2.13 -5.37
N ALA A 65 -24.30 0.97 -4.72
CA ALA A 65 -24.50 -0.27 -5.45
C ALA A 65 -25.87 -0.27 -6.12
N THR A 66 -25.94 -0.70 -7.37
CA THR A 66 -27.20 -0.97 -8.03
C THR A 66 -27.89 -2.17 -7.34
N PRO A 67 -29.16 -2.08 -6.95
CA PRO A 67 -29.89 -3.21 -6.39
C PRO A 67 -29.82 -4.42 -7.32
N GLY A 68 -29.54 -5.60 -6.76
CA GLY A 68 -29.40 -6.84 -7.53
C GLY A 68 -28.05 -7.06 -8.22
N GLN A 69 -27.11 -6.11 -8.13
CA GLN A 69 -25.75 -6.29 -8.65
C GLN A 69 -24.72 -6.46 -7.52
N PRO A 70 -23.74 -7.37 -7.69
CA PRO A 70 -22.66 -7.52 -6.73
C PRO A 70 -21.89 -6.21 -6.62
N LYS A 71 -21.56 -5.83 -5.38
CA LYS A 71 -20.72 -4.66 -5.14
C LYS A 71 -19.32 -4.96 -5.69
N PRO A 72 -18.79 -4.13 -6.59
CA PRO A 72 -17.42 -4.29 -7.05
C PRO A 72 -16.45 -4.16 -5.86
N PHE A 73 -15.41 -4.99 -5.88
CA PHE A 73 -14.38 -4.97 -4.85
C PHE A 73 -13.57 -3.66 -4.92
N CYS A 74 -13.25 -3.12 -3.75
CA CYS A 74 -12.32 -2.01 -3.61
C CYS A 74 -11.46 -2.22 -2.36
N PRO A 75 -10.13 -2.33 -2.51
CA PRO A 75 -9.23 -2.64 -1.39
C PRO A 75 -9.26 -1.53 -0.33
N ILE A 76 -9.27 -0.27 -0.77
CA ILE A 76 -9.35 0.89 0.13
C ILE A 76 -10.71 0.93 0.84
N LYS A 77 -11.81 0.59 0.19
CA LYS A 77 -13.14 0.58 0.83
C LYS A 77 -13.29 -0.55 1.85
N ALA A 78 -12.66 -1.70 1.57
CA ALA A 78 -12.59 -2.84 2.48
C ALA A 78 -11.58 -2.63 3.64
N SER A 79 -10.93 -1.46 3.73
CA SER A 79 -9.79 -1.23 4.62
C SER A 79 -10.02 -1.47 6.11
N ALA A 80 -11.27 -1.32 6.57
CA ALA A 80 -11.62 -1.52 7.97
C ALA A 80 -11.66 -3.01 8.37
N SER A 81 -11.81 -3.93 7.40
CA SER A 81 -12.02 -5.37 7.65
C SER A 81 -11.01 -6.27 6.95
N HIS A 82 -10.26 -5.78 5.96
CA HIS A 82 -9.40 -6.62 5.13
C HIS A 82 -7.92 -6.33 5.38
N LYS A 83 -7.22 -7.30 5.96
CA LYS A 83 -5.76 -7.45 5.85
C LYS A 83 -5.51 -8.62 4.90
N TYR A 84 -4.50 -8.53 4.04
CA TYR A 84 -4.15 -9.64 3.17
C TYR A 84 -3.67 -10.81 4.02
N THR A 85 -4.40 -11.91 3.94
CA THR A 85 -4.05 -13.15 4.62
C THR A 85 -3.15 -13.98 3.72
N VAL A 86 -2.06 -14.47 4.31
CA VAL A 86 -1.17 -15.45 3.70
C VAL A 86 -1.86 -16.81 3.87
N LEU A 87 -2.25 -17.43 2.76
CA LEU A 87 -2.92 -18.73 2.76
C LEU A 87 -1.87 -19.83 2.92
N CYS A 88 -2.20 -20.87 3.69
CA CYS A 88 -1.31 -22.01 3.84
C CYS A 88 -1.16 -22.74 2.48
N PRO A 89 0.06 -22.90 1.94
CA PRO A 89 0.26 -23.57 0.66
C PRO A 89 -0.11 -25.05 0.75
N VAL A 90 -0.82 -25.55 -0.27
CA VAL A 90 -1.25 -26.95 -0.35
C VAL A 90 -0.11 -27.86 -0.85
N ASP A 91 0.93 -27.27 -1.43
CA ASP A 91 2.03 -27.96 -2.13
C ASP A 91 3.42 -27.43 -1.72
N GLU A 92 3.64 -27.26 -0.41
CA GLU A 92 4.93 -26.84 0.15
C GLU A 92 6.11 -27.70 -0.34
N ASP A 93 7.21 -27.04 -0.72
CA ASP A 93 8.52 -27.64 -0.93
C ASP A 93 9.47 -27.18 0.19
N PRO A 94 9.76 -28.02 1.20
CA PRO A 94 10.59 -27.62 2.34
C PRO A 94 12.01 -27.20 1.97
N ALA A 95 12.61 -27.81 0.93
CA ALA A 95 13.95 -27.46 0.49
C ALA A 95 13.96 -26.07 -0.13
N ARG A 96 12.97 -25.75 -0.95
CA ARG A 96 12.78 -24.42 -1.52
C ARG A 96 12.46 -23.38 -0.45
N THR A 97 11.58 -23.69 0.51
CA THR A 97 11.26 -22.83 1.65
C THR A 97 12.52 -22.43 2.41
N LYS A 98 13.36 -23.41 2.72
CA LYS A 98 14.64 -23.20 3.39
C LYS A 98 15.57 -22.32 2.55
N ALA A 99 15.76 -22.65 1.27
CA ALA A 99 16.65 -21.93 0.36
C ALA A 99 16.23 -20.46 0.18
N LEU A 100 14.92 -20.20 0.01
CA LEU A 100 14.38 -18.85 -0.11
C LEU A 100 14.67 -18.03 1.15
N ARG A 101 14.41 -18.60 2.32
CA ARG A 101 14.64 -17.93 3.59
C ARG A 101 16.13 -17.65 3.81
N GLU A 102 17.00 -18.61 3.54
CA GLU A 102 18.46 -18.45 3.62
C GLU A 102 18.97 -17.37 2.67
N SER A 103 18.50 -17.37 1.42
CA SER A 103 18.87 -16.35 0.43
C SER A 103 18.43 -14.96 0.85
N PHE A 104 17.18 -14.83 1.32
CA PHE A 104 16.67 -13.57 1.85
C PHE A 104 17.54 -13.04 3.00
N PHE A 105 17.85 -13.90 3.99
CA PHE A 105 18.68 -13.47 5.12
C PHE A 105 20.15 -13.25 4.76
N LYS A 106 20.67 -13.86 3.69
CA LYS A 106 21.98 -13.50 3.15
C LYS A 106 21.99 -12.07 2.60
N ASN A 107 20.88 -11.64 1.98
CA ASN A 107 20.74 -10.33 1.33
C ASN A 107 19.93 -9.32 2.16
N TRP A 108 19.73 -9.56 3.46
CA TRP A 108 18.77 -8.81 4.29
C TRP A 108 19.00 -7.30 4.30
N ARG A 109 20.25 -6.84 4.17
CA ARG A 109 20.62 -5.42 4.16
C ARG A 109 20.04 -4.69 2.94
N ILE A 110 20.10 -5.33 1.78
CA ILE A 110 19.52 -4.83 0.54
C ILE A 110 17.99 -4.82 0.65
N HIS A 111 17.39 -5.89 1.18
CA HIS A 111 15.95 -5.96 1.43
C HIS A 111 15.47 -4.86 2.38
N TRP A 112 16.24 -4.58 3.43
CA TRP A 112 15.97 -3.49 4.36
C TRP A 112 16.02 -2.12 3.68
N LEU A 113 17.02 -1.87 2.83
CA LEU A 113 17.12 -0.63 2.05
C LEU A 113 15.88 -0.44 1.16
N GLN A 114 15.51 -1.46 0.38
CA GLN A 114 14.34 -1.39 -0.51
C GLN A 114 13.03 -1.20 0.26
N PHE A 115 12.86 -1.94 1.35
CA PHE A 115 11.70 -1.79 2.24
C PHE A 115 11.58 -0.36 2.77
N ARG A 116 12.70 0.24 3.20
CA ARG A 116 12.74 1.63 3.65
C ARG A 116 12.44 2.62 2.51
N ASN A 117 12.94 2.38 1.31
CA ASN A 117 12.69 3.25 0.16
C ASN A 117 11.19 3.34 -0.17
N HIS A 118 10.46 2.23 -0.10
CA HIS A 118 9.02 2.22 -0.39
C HIS A 118 8.16 2.69 0.79
N VAL A 119 8.49 2.30 2.03
CA VAL A 119 7.69 2.69 3.20
C VAL A 119 7.91 4.17 3.57
N GLY A 120 9.11 4.69 3.32
CA GLY A 120 9.57 6.00 3.77
C GLY A 120 10.25 5.90 5.14
N PHE A 121 9.97 6.83 6.05
CA PHE A 121 10.54 6.76 7.38
C PHE A 121 10.00 5.53 8.14
N VAL A 122 10.86 4.55 8.42
CA VAL A 122 10.54 3.28 9.07
C VAL A 122 11.67 2.89 10.03
N ASP A 123 11.33 2.35 11.19
CA ASP A 123 12.32 1.84 12.15
C ASP A 123 12.67 0.39 11.82
N ILE A 124 13.87 -0.07 12.19
CA ILE A 124 14.28 -1.45 12.00
C ILE A 124 13.34 -2.43 12.70
N ASN A 125 12.72 -2.02 13.80
CA ASN A 125 11.71 -2.84 14.49
C ASN A 125 10.45 -3.05 13.64
N ASP A 126 10.05 -2.11 12.78
CA ASP A 126 8.92 -2.31 11.87
C ASP A 126 9.25 -3.44 10.87
N PHE A 127 10.48 -3.46 10.33
CA PHE A 127 10.94 -4.52 9.41
C PHE A 127 11.05 -5.87 10.12
N ILE A 128 11.63 -5.92 11.32
CA ILE A 128 11.72 -7.14 12.13
C ILE A 128 10.32 -7.67 12.48
N ASN A 129 9.39 -6.78 12.83
CA ASN A 129 8.02 -7.18 13.14
C ASN A 129 7.31 -7.73 11.91
N ALA A 130 7.46 -7.10 10.75
CA ALA A 130 6.92 -7.62 9.49
C ALA A 130 7.48 -9.01 9.18
N LEU A 131 8.79 -9.22 9.33
CA LEU A 131 9.44 -10.52 9.14
C LEU A 131 8.95 -11.58 10.12
N LYS A 132 8.74 -11.23 11.39
CA LYS A 132 8.14 -12.14 12.38
C LYS A 132 6.71 -12.53 12.03
N VAL A 133 5.93 -11.59 11.49
CA VAL A 133 4.60 -11.91 10.96
C VAL A 133 4.74 -12.85 9.76
N ALA A 134 5.67 -12.61 8.85
CA ALA A 134 5.91 -13.49 7.70
C ALA A 134 6.32 -14.92 8.13
N ASP A 135 7.17 -15.06 9.15
CA ASP A 135 7.51 -16.35 9.76
C ASP A 135 6.26 -17.05 10.33
N LYS A 136 5.45 -16.32 11.11
CA LYS A 136 4.23 -16.84 11.75
C LYS A 136 3.18 -17.27 10.73
N GLU A 137 3.00 -16.46 9.69
CA GLU A 137 2.00 -16.68 8.64
C GLU A 137 2.55 -17.60 7.52
N HIS A 138 3.73 -18.19 7.70
CA HIS A 138 4.34 -19.16 6.80
C HIS A 138 4.54 -18.67 5.36
N VAL A 139 4.84 -17.38 5.17
CA VAL A 139 5.07 -16.75 3.85
C VAL A 139 6.09 -17.51 3.02
N TRP A 140 7.17 -17.97 3.67
CA TRP A 140 8.28 -18.67 3.02
C TRP A 140 7.86 -19.96 2.29
N ARG A 141 6.71 -20.54 2.67
CA ARG A 141 6.21 -21.79 2.09
C ARG A 141 5.55 -21.60 0.73
N TYR A 142 5.29 -20.37 0.30
CA TYR A 142 4.68 -20.10 -0.98
C TYR A 142 5.57 -20.56 -2.13
N ARG A 143 5.12 -21.59 -2.86
CA ARG A 143 5.91 -22.28 -3.88
C ARG A 143 6.33 -21.42 -5.07
N ALA A 144 5.60 -20.36 -5.40
CA ALA A 144 5.98 -19.47 -6.49
C ALA A 144 6.73 -18.22 -6.01
N LEU A 145 6.76 -17.95 -4.70
CA LEU A 145 7.29 -16.70 -4.15
C LEU A 145 8.79 -16.56 -4.42
N GLN A 146 9.18 -15.49 -5.09
CA GLN A 146 10.58 -15.16 -5.34
C GLN A 146 11.15 -14.28 -4.23
N GLU A 147 12.47 -14.25 -4.08
CA GLU A 147 13.13 -13.50 -3.00
C GLU A 147 12.77 -12.01 -3.00
N HIS A 148 12.77 -11.37 -4.16
CA HIS A 148 12.42 -9.96 -4.29
C HIS A 148 10.93 -9.68 -4.00
N GLU A 149 10.06 -10.69 -4.09
CA GLU A 149 8.64 -10.54 -3.79
C GLU A 149 8.36 -10.62 -2.28
N VAL A 150 9.32 -11.07 -1.47
CA VAL A 150 9.14 -11.13 0.00
C VAL A 150 8.90 -9.73 0.56
N ILE A 151 9.63 -8.70 0.11
CA ILE A 151 9.41 -7.33 0.58
C ILE A 151 8.01 -6.80 0.24
N ILE A 152 7.43 -7.23 -0.89
CA ILE A 152 6.05 -6.92 -1.27
C ILE A 152 5.09 -7.46 -0.22
N VAL A 153 5.26 -8.73 0.16
CA VAL A 153 4.44 -9.37 1.21
C VAL A 153 4.58 -8.62 2.53
N LEU A 154 5.80 -8.29 2.95
CA LEU A 154 6.05 -7.56 4.21
C LEU A 154 5.31 -6.22 4.26
N MET A 155 5.29 -5.48 3.15
CA MET A 155 4.58 -4.22 3.05
C MET A 155 3.06 -4.38 3.11
N LEU A 156 2.52 -5.43 2.49
CA LEU A 156 1.07 -5.66 2.36
C LEU A 156 0.41 -6.23 3.62
N ILE A 157 1.15 -7.00 4.43
CA ILE A 157 0.64 -7.55 5.70
C ILE A 157 0.73 -6.56 6.86
N SER A 158 1.42 -5.43 6.65
CA SER A 158 1.79 -4.49 7.71
C SER A 158 1.07 -3.15 7.61
N ASP A 159 0.96 -2.52 8.79
CA ASP A 159 0.38 -1.20 8.98
C ASP A 159 1.43 -0.28 9.58
N PHE A 160 1.77 0.80 8.89
CA PHE A 160 2.88 1.67 9.27
C PHE A 160 2.36 2.96 9.92
N LYS A 161 2.32 2.96 11.25
CA LYS A 161 1.76 4.06 12.07
C LYS A 161 2.60 5.34 11.96
N PRO A 162 2.02 6.53 12.22
CA PRO A 162 2.79 7.75 12.39
C PRO A 162 3.95 7.57 13.39
N VAL A 163 5.09 8.19 13.09
CA VAL A 163 6.29 8.16 13.94
C VAL A 163 6.56 9.57 14.44
N ALA A 164 6.49 9.72 15.77
CA ALA A 164 6.84 10.98 16.41
C ALA A 164 8.34 11.27 16.20
N GLY A 165 8.66 12.53 15.89
CA GLY A 165 10.04 13.00 15.88
C GLY A 165 10.43 13.66 17.18
N LYS A 166 11.69 14.10 17.27
CA LYS A 166 12.12 15.00 18.34
C LYS A 166 11.50 16.39 18.08
N GLY A 167 10.71 16.89 19.03
CA GLY A 167 10.05 18.21 18.92
C GLY A 167 8.71 18.17 18.18
N LYS A 168 8.38 19.26 17.45
CA LYS A 168 7.05 19.45 16.81
C LYS A 168 6.89 18.80 15.43
N LYS A 169 7.94 18.24 14.83
CA LYS A 169 7.88 17.64 13.49
C LYS A 169 7.89 16.10 13.58
N PRO A 170 6.84 15.41 13.12
CA PRO A 170 6.85 13.95 13.05
C PRO A 170 7.84 13.47 11.98
N LEU A 171 8.47 12.32 12.22
CA LEU A 171 9.34 11.64 11.24
C LEU A 171 8.49 10.97 10.14
N ARG A 172 7.29 10.52 10.51
CA ARG A 172 6.22 10.11 9.60
C ARG A 172 4.90 10.65 10.13
N ALA A 173 4.27 11.59 9.41
CA ALA A 173 3.05 12.23 9.87
C ALA A 173 1.80 11.35 9.73
N ASN A 174 1.70 10.63 8.60
CA ASN A 174 0.53 9.86 8.23
C ASN A 174 0.74 8.37 8.46
N TRP A 175 -0.37 7.65 8.63
CA TRP A 175 -0.34 6.19 8.58
C TRP A 175 -0.17 5.75 7.13
N VAL A 176 0.69 4.77 6.86
CA VAL A 176 0.92 4.23 5.53
C VAL A 176 0.42 2.79 5.47
N ARG A 177 -0.29 2.45 4.38
CA ARG A 177 -0.67 1.08 4.06
C ARG A 177 -0.55 0.82 2.56
N PHE A 178 -0.18 -0.39 2.21
CA PHE A 178 -0.07 -0.86 0.84
C PHE A 178 -1.29 -1.70 0.44
N TRP A 179 -1.68 -1.62 -0.82
CA TRP A 179 -2.74 -2.45 -1.40
C TRP A 179 -2.34 -2.97 -2.77
N PHE A 180 -2.87 -4.12 -3.16
CA PHE A 180 -3.02 -4.44 -4.57
C PHE A 180 -4.02 -3.47 -5.22
N GLU A 181 -3.80 -3.17 -6.49
CA GLU A 181 -4.89 -2.71 -7.34
C GLU A 181 -5.95 -3.81 -7.49
N SER A 182 -7.22 -3.44 -7.70
CA SER A 182 -8.39 -4.32 -7.60
C SER A 182 -8.40 -5.61 -8.44
N ARG A 183 -7.46 -5.78 -9.38
CA ARG A 183 -7.23 -7.05 -10.08
C ARG A 183 -6.83 -8.20 -9.18
N ALA A 184 -6.32 -7.92 -7.98
CA ALA A 184 -6.01 -8.94 -6.98
C ALA A 184 -6.62 -8.60 -5.62
N GLN A 185 -7.27 -9.58 -5.02
CA GLN A 185 -7.80 -9.56 -3.65
C GLN A 185 -6.94 -10.42 -2.72
N THR A 186 -6.23 -11.39 -3.28
CA THR A 186 -5.35 -12.29 -2.54
C THR A 186 -3.95 -12.29 -3.09
N PHE A 187 -3.00 -12.72 -2.26
CA PHE A 187 -1.63 -12.97 -2.67
C PHE A 187 -1.53 -13.95 -3.85
N SER A 188 -2.34 -15.03 -3.83
CA SER A 188 -2.37 -16.01 -4.93
C SER A 188 -2.83 -15.39 -6.25
N GLU A 189 -3.89 -14.57 -6.22
CA GLU A 189 -4.34 -13.84 -7.41
C GLU A 189 -3.26 -12.89 -7.92
N PHE A 190 -2.60 -12.14 -7.02
CA PHE A 190 -1.55 -11.19 -7.39
C PHE A 190 -0.37 -11.86 -8.10
N TRP A 191 0.08 -13.03 -7.63
CA TRP A 191 1.21 -13.73 -8.26
C TRP A 191 0.86 -14.43 -9.58
N ASN A 192 -0.43 -14.68 -9.83
CA ASN A 192 -0.91 -15.18 -11.12
C ASN A 192 -1.10 -14.08 -12.16
N LEU A 193 -0.96 -12.80 -11.79
CA LEU A 193 -0.95 -11.69 -12.74
C LEU A 193 0.39 -11.65 -13.51
N SER A 194 0.32 -11.20 -14.76
CA SER A 194 1.50 -10.80 -15.51
C SER A 194 2.18 -9.58 -14.85
N ASN A 195 3.49 -9.42 -15.06
CA ASN A 195 4.26 -8.38 -14.36
C ASN A 195 3.74 -6.96 -14.65
N ASP A 196 3.25 -6.68 -15.86
CA ASP A 196 2.64 -5.38 -16.22
C ASP A 196 1.26 -5.14 -15.56
N GLN A 197 0.64 -6.19 -15.03
CA GLN A 197 -0.63 -6.12 -14.31
C GLN A 197 -0.47 -6.04 -12.79
N LYS A 198 0.70 -6.40 -12.26
CA LYS A 198 1.03 -6.32 -10.83
C LYS A 198 1.21 -4.85 -10.42
N VAL A 199 0.14 -4.25 -9.92
CA VAL A 199 0.15 -2.88 -9.41
C VAL A 199 -0.03 -2.91 -7.91
N ILE A 200 0.92 -2.31 -7.19
CA ILE A 200 0.82 -2.04 -5.76
C ILE A 200 0.65 -0.54 -5.59
N ILE A 201 -0.27 -0.15 -4.70
CA ILE A 201 -0.48 1.23 -4.33
C ILE A 201 -0.07 1.43 -2.88
N ARG A 202 0.69 2.49 -2.62
CA ARG A 202 0.93 3.01 -1.28
C ARG A 202 -0.09 4.11 -1.02
N VAL A 203 -0.81 4.03 0.10
CA VAL A 203 -1.83 5.01 0.49
C VAL A 203 -1.47 5.58 1.85
N GLU A 204 -1.48 6.91 1.94
CA GLU A 204 -1.35 7.63 3.20
C GLU A 204 -2.71 7.99 3.77
N TYR A 205 -2.83 7.84 5.09
CA TYR A 205 -4.03 8.13 5.86
C TYR A 205 -3.73 9.15 6.95
N GLU A 206 -4.38 10.29 6.86
CA GLU A 206 -4.40 11.32 7.89
C GLU A 206 -5.47 10.95 8.93
N VAL A 207 -5.06 10.15 9.91
CA VAL A 207 -5.96 9.59 10.93
C VAL A 207 -6.17 10.63 12.04
N PRO A 208 -7.42 11.05 12.34
CA PRO A 208 -7.68 11.96 13.44
C PRO A 208 -7.24 11.42 14.79
N GLU A 209 -6.87 12.32 15.72
CA GLU A 209 -6.43 11.95 17.06
C GLU A 209 -7.46 11.06 17.79
N GLY A 210 -6.97 10.10 18.57
CA GLY A 210 -7.79 9.14 19.31
C GLY A 210 -8.40 8.02 18.47
N ARG A 211 -8.31 8.06 17.13
CA ARG A 211 -8.79 6.97 16.27
C ARG A 211 -7.75 5.85 16.16
N ARG A 212 -8.22 4.60 16.19
CA ARG A 212 -7.38 3.39 16.18
C ARG A 212 -7.47 2.56 14.89
N ALA A 213 -8.26 3.01 13.92
CA ALA A 213 -8.54 2.26 12.70
C ALA A 213 -8.49 3.17 11.46
N LEU A 214 -7.97 2.62 10.36
CA LEU A 214 -7.98 3.27 9.06
C LEU A 214 -9.39 3.26 8.46
N LYS A 215 -9.76 4.39 7.89
CA LYS A 215 -11.00 4.54 7.12
C LYS A 215 -10.68 5.12 5.75
N PRO A 216 -11.49 4.82 4.71
CA PRO A 216 -11.33 5.41 3.39
C PRO A 216 -11.32 6.94 3.42
N ASP A 217 -12.07 7.55 4.33
CA ASP A 217 -12.17 9.01 4.43
C ASP A 217 -10.93 9.69 4.99
N TYR A 218 -10.00 8.92 5.56
CA TYR A 218 -8.72 9.43 6.01
C TYR A 218 -7.66 9.38 4.91
N ALA A 219 -7.90 8.66 3.80
CA ALA A 219 -6.95 8.58 2.70
C ALA A 219 -6.71 9.98 2.10
N CYS A 220 -5.46 10.44 2.17
CA CYS A 220 -5.04 11.81 1.86
C CYS A 220 -3.93 11.90 0.81
N ALA A 221 -3.22 10.81 0.52
CA ALA A 221 -2.29 10.71 -0.61
C ALA A 221 -2.22 9.26 -1.09
N PHE A 222 -1.77 9.06 -2.32
CA PHE A 222 -1.40 7.74 -2.82
C PHE A 222 -0.30 7.85 -3.87
N GLU A 223 0.40 6.74 -4.07
CA GLU A 223 1.30 6.52 -5.20
C GLU A 223 1.18 5.08 -5.67
N GLU A 224 1.31 4.86 -6.98
CA GLU A 224 1.57 3.54 -7.53
C GLU A 224 3.06 3.28 -7.36
N ILE A 225 3.43 2.21 -6.66
CA ILE A 225 4.84 1.87 -6.45
C ILE A 225 5.28 0.87 -7.52
N ASP A 226 6.44 1.13 -8.08
CA ASP A 226 7.16 0.14 -8.89
C ASP A 226 8.12 -0.60 -7.97
N VAL A 227 7.82 -1.88 -7.71
CA VAL A 227 8.72 -2.74 -6.95
C VAL A 227 9.56 -3.50 -7.96
N SER A 228 10.79 -3.03 -8.17
CA SER A 228 11.72 -3.64 -9.11
C SER A 228 11.85 -5.15 -8.83
N THR A 229 11.69 -5.96 -9.87
CA THR A 229 11.96 -7.41 -9.78
C THR A 229 13.45 -7.72 -9.74
N ASN A 230 14.29 -6.72 -10.01
CA ASN A 230 15.70 -6.88 -10.32
C ASN A 230 16.62 -6.13 -9.33
N TYR A 231 16.11 -5.54 -8.24
CA TYR A 231 16.96 -4.77 -7.32
C TYR A 231 18.10 -5.60 -6.69
N LEU A 232 17.95 -6.92 -6.64
CA LEU A 232 19.02 -7.83 -6.21
C LEU A 232 20.13 -7.98 -7.27
N LEU A 233 19.78 -7.86 -8.55
CA LEU A 233 20.70 -7.93 -9.68
C LEU A 233 21.38 -6.57 -9.92
N ASP A 234 20.62 -5.48 -9.74
CA ASP A 234 21.04 -4.10 -10.03
C ASP A 234 21.79 -3.43 -8.86
N ARG A 235 22.27 -4.23 -7.91
CA ARG A 235 22.95 -3.77 -6.69
C ARG A 235 24.14 -2.87 -7.01
N GLN A 236 24.23 -1.76 -6.30
CA GLN A 236 25.37 -0.84 -6.34
C GLN A 236 26.29 -1.07 -5.14
N GLU A 237 27.54 -0.64 -5.28
CA GLU A 237 28.49 -0.66 -4.16
C GLU A 237 27.95 0.19 -3.00
N GLY A 238 27.87 -0.41 -1.81
CA GLY A 238 27.36 0.25 -0.61
C GLY A 238 25.85 0.09 -0.36
N ASP A 239 25.08 -0.55 -1.25
CA ASP A 239 23.65 -0.81 -1.02
C ASP A 239 23.39 -1.73 0.19
N ASP A 240 24.38 -2.53 0.57
CA ASP A 240 24.36 -3.37 1.75
C ASP A 240 24.93 -2.67 2.99
N ALA A 241 25.36 -1.41 2.91
CA ALA A 241 25.85 -0.68 4.06
C ALA A 241 24.72 -0.36 5.04
N VAL A 242 24.85 -0.82 6.29
CA VAL A 242 23.91 -0.53 7.37
C VAL A 242 24.65 -0.06 8.61
N HIS A 243 23.98 0.77 9.41
CA HIS A 243 24.53 1.21 10.68
C HIS A 243 24.68 0.03 11.65
N ALA A 244 25.77 -0.04 12.42
CA ALA A 244 26.07 -1.16 13.34
C ALA A 244 24.93 -1.48 14.33
N PHE A 245 24.21 -0.44 14.79
CA PHE A 245 23.00 -0.63 15.59
C PHE A 245 21.93 -1.47 14.85
N VAL A 246 21.62 -1.12 13.60
CA VAL A 246 20.63 -1.85 12.78
C VAL A 246 21.04 -3.31 12.61
N GLU A 247 22.31 -3.53 12.30
CA GLU A 247 22.90 -4.87 12.17
C GLU A 247 22.75 -5.70 13.46
N SER A 248 23.21 -5.17 14.59
CA SER A 248 23.14 -5.87 15.88
C SER A 248 21.71 -6.26 16.27
N VAL A 249 20.72 -5.40 15.98
CA VAL A 249 19.31 -5.66 16.30
C VAL A 249 18.75 -6.78 15.42
N VAL A 250 19.07 -6.80 14.12
CA VAL A 250 18.62 -7.86 13.20
C VAL A 250 19.26 -9.22 13.53
N LEU A 251 20.58 -9.24 13.72
CA LEU A 251 21.31 -10.47 14.07
C LEU A 251 20.76 -11.08 15.37
N LYS A 252 20.54 -10.24 16.38
CA LYS A 252 19.92 -10.68 17.66
C LYS A 252 18.50 -11.20 17.46
N ALA A 253 17.69 -10.55 16.62
CA ALA A 253 16.30 -10.92 16.42
C ALA A 253 16.12 -12.28 15.72
N PHE A 254 17.00 -12.61 14.78
CA PHE A 254 16.89 -13.81 13.95
C PHE A 254 17.96 -14.88 14.19
N ARG A 255 18.88 -14.64 15.15
CA ARG A 255 19.98 -15.54 15.52
C ARG A 255 20.83 -15.92 14.30
N LEU A 256 21.19 -14.91 13.53
CA LEU A 256 22.06 -14.99 12.36
C LEU A 256 23.53 -14.85 12.76
#